data_AF-A0A763SCE1-F1
#
_entry.id   AF-A0A763SCE1-F1
#
_cell.length_a   1.000
_cell.length_b   1.000
_cell.length_c   1.000
_cell.angle_alpha   90.00
_cell.angle_beta   90.00
_cell.angle_gamma   90.00
#
_symmetry.space_group_name_H-M   'P 1'
#
loop_
_entity.id
_entity.type
_entity.pdbx_description
1 polymer ?
#
loop_
_entity_poly.entity_id
_entity_poly.type
_entity_poly.pdbx_seq_one_letter_code
_entity_poly.pdbx_strand_id
1 'polypeptide(L)' 'MVEIIPVSTTLELQAADESHVPALHQLVLKNKAWLQQS' A
#
# COMPACT_ATOMS: atom_id res chain seq x y z
N MET A 1 2.43 16.36 -6.52
CA MET A 1 2.95 16.74 -5.19
C MET A 1 2.70 15.54 -4.30
N VAL A 2 3.76 14.90 -3.80
CA VAL A 2 3.66 13.65 -3.03
C VAL A 2 3.69 14.02 -1.56
N GLU A 3 2.71 13.56 -0.79
CA GLU A 3 2.64 13.78 0.65
C GLU A 3 3.21 12.55 1.38
N ILE A 4 4.28 12.75 2.13
CA ILE A 4 5.05 11.69 2.80
C ILE A 4 5.18 12.03 4.28
N ILE A 5 4.79 11.10 5.15
CA ILE A 5 4.96 11.16 6.60
C ILE A 5 6.02 10.12 6.99
N PRO A 6 7.20 10.54 7.46
CA PRO A 6 8.23 9.61 7.91
C PRO A 6 7.79 8.95 9.23
N VAL A 7 7.92 7.63 9.33
CA VAL A 7 7.57 6.86 10.54
C VAL A 7 8.82 6.36 11.25
N SER A 8 9.80 5.83 10.50
CA SER A 8 11.06 5.33 11.04
C SER A 8 12.18 5.39 10.00
N THR A 9 13.38 4.91 10.34
CA THR A 9 14.50 4.81 9.38
C THR A 9 14.24 3.87 8.20
N THR A 10 13.21 3.01 8.30
CA THR A 10 12.87 2.01 7.27
C THR A 10 11.44 2.13 6.75
N LEU A 11 10.61 2.99 7.33
CA LEU A 11 9.19 3.09 7.00
C LEU A 11 8.75 4.55 6.85
N GLU A 12 7.94 4.77 5.83
CA GLU A 12 7.26 6.02 5.56
C GLU A 12 5.83 5.73 5.09
N LEU A 13 4.91 6.64 5.40
CA LEU A 13 3.54 6.60 4.93
C LEU A 13 3.40 7.62 3.82
N GLN A 14 2.91 7.18 2.67
CA GLN A 14 2.65 8.06 1.53
C GLN A 14 1.15 8.16 1.30
N ALA A 15 0.66 9.36 0.98
CA ALA A 15 -0.72 9.53 0.55
C ALA A 15 -0.96 8.70 -0.72
N ALA A 16 -2.07 7.98 -0.76
CA ALA A 16 -2.41 7.13 -1.89
C ALA A 16 -2.65 7.98 -3.14
N ASP A 17 -1.91 7.69 -4.21
CA ASP A 17 -2.07 8.29 -5.52
C ASP A 17 -2.30 7.23 -6.62
N GLU A 18 -2.68 7.68 -7.82
CA GLU A 18 -3.00 6.80 -8.95
C GLU A 18 -1.81 5.91 -9.39
N SER A 19 -0.57 6.33 -9.13
CA SER A 19 0.64 5.57 -9.45
C SER A 19 0.76 4.32 -8.57
N HIS A 20 0.16 4.33 -7.38
CA HIS A 20 0.15 3.20 -6.45
C HIS A 20 -0.92 2.16 -6.77
N VAL A 21 -1.90 2.48 -7.63
CA VAL A 21 -3.04 1.61 -7.96
C VAL A 21 -2.60 0.23 -8.49
N PRO A 22 -1.65 0.10 -9.43
CA PRO A 22 -1.25 -1.20 -9.93
C PRO A 22 -0.59 -2.08 -8.86
N ALA A 23 0.32 -1.50 -8.07
CA ALA A 23 1.03 -2.21 -7.01
C ALA A 23 0.10 -2.61 -5.87
N LEU A 24 -0.80 -1.71 -5.46
CA LEU A 24 -1.82 -1.97 -4.44
C LEU A 24 -2.78 -3.07 -4.88
N HIS A 25 -3.25 -3.03 -6.13
CA HIS A 25 -4.12 -4.07 -6.68
C HIS A 25 -3.45 -5.46 -6.66
N GLN A 26 -2.17 -5.54 -7.05
CA GLN A 26 -1.40 -6.79 -6.95
C GLN A 26 -1.26 -7.27 -5.51
N LEU A 27 -1.04 -6.36 -4.55
CA LEU A 27 -0.94 -6.70 -3.15
C LEU A 27 -2.26 -7.24 -2.59
N VAL A 28 -3.40 -6.64 -2.96
CA VAL A 28 -4.73 -7.12 -2.58
C VAL A 28 -5.00 -8.50 -3.18
N LEU A 29 -4.73 -8.70 -4.47
CA LEU A 29 -4.92 -10.01 -5.11
C LEU A 29 -4.05 -11.09 -4.46
N LYS A 30 -2.78 -10.78 -4.16
CA LYS A 30 -1.86 -11.70 -3.50
C LYS A 30 -2.37 -12.14 -2.13
N ASN A 31 -2.93 -11.22 -1.37
CA ASN A 31 -3.42 -11.49 -0.01
C ASN A 31 -4.91 -11.86 0.04
N LYS A 32 -5.61 -11.91 -1.11
CA LYS A 32 -7.06 -12.06 -1.19
C LYS A 32 -7.56 -13.31 -0.47
N ALA A 33 -6.93 -14.45 -0.71
CA ALA A 33 -7.34 -15.72 -0.10
C ALA A 33 -7.26 -15.66 1.44
N TRP A 34 -6.23 -15.02 1.98
CA TRP A 34 -6.05 -14.85 3.42
C TRP A 34 -7.01 -13.82 4.01
N LEU A 35 -7.17 -12.67 3.34
CA LEU A 35 -8.08 -11.60 3.77
C LEU A 35 -9.56 -12.02 3.75
N GLN A 36 -9.95 -12.92 2.84
CA GLN A 36 -11.33 -13.42 2.72
C GLN A 36 -11.62 -14.64 3.60
N GLN A 37 -10.63 -15.20 4.28
CA GLN A 37 -10.77 -16.37 5.15
C GLN A 37 -11.05 -16.01 6.62
N SER A 38 -11.31 -14.74 6.94
CA SER A 38 -11.63 -14.25 8.29
C SER A 38 -13.12 -14.04 8.53
#